data_AF-A0A370F3Z4-F1
#
_entry.id   AF-A0A370F3Z4-F1
#
_cell.length_a   1.000
_cell.length_b   1.000
_cell.length_c   1.000
_cell.angle_alpha   90.00
_cell.angle_beta   90.00
_cell.angle_gamma   90.00
#
_symmetry.space_group_name_H-M   'P 1'
#
loop_
_entity.id
_entity.type
_entity.pdbx_description
1 polymer ?
#
loop_
_entity_poly.entity_id
_entity_poly.type
_entity_poly.pdbx_seq_one_letter_code
_entity_poly.pdbx_strand_id
1 'polypeptide(L)' 'MSEQISYDAMRRLLGLPEAPARTPAPWAVRKIRVGDDCGRWGVWRYTGCAAPMHVLVATYDNWPDAITRIR' A
#
# COMPACT_ATOMS: atom_id res chain seq x y z
N MET A 1 35.62 1.54 -2.55
CA MET A 1 34.28 0.95 -2.39
C MET A 1 33.46 1.96 -1.62
N SER A 2 32.41 2.53 -2.20
CA SER A 2 31.58 3.50 -1.47
C SER A 2 30.73 2.75 -0.44
N GLU A 3 30.99 2.97 0.84
CA GLU A 3 30.12 2.47 1.92
C GLU A 3 28.73 3.09 1.75
N GLN A 4 27.73 2.25 1.48
CA GLN A 4 26.34 2.69 1.45
C GLN A 4 25.86 2.81 2.89
N ILE A 5 25.45 4.01 3.29
CA ILE A 5 24.80 4.23 4.59
C ILE A 5 23.33 3.83 4.50
N SER A 6 22.76 3.32 5.59
CA SER A 6 21.33 3.04 5.66
C SER A 6 20.51 4.33 5.61
N TYR A 7 19.25 4.23 5.16
CA TYR A 7 18.33 5.38 5.13
C TYR A 7 18.17 6.03 6.52
N ASP A 8 18.13 5.21 7.58
CA ASP A 8 18.05 5.72 8.95
C ASP A 8 19.33 6.43 9.38
N ALA A 9 20.51 5.91 9.01
CA ALA A 9 21.78 6.57 9.26
C ALA A 9 21.88 7.92 8.52
N MET A 10 21.42 7.98 7.27
CA MET A 10 21.31 9.24 6.50
C MET A 10 20.41 10.24 7.22
N ARG A 11 19.23 9.83 7.71
CA ARG A 11 18.31 10.73 8.43
C ARG A 11 18.93 11.29 9.70
N ARG A 12 19.65 10.47 10.46
CA ARG A 12 20.38 10.91 11.66
C ARG A 12 21.47 11.93 11.33
N LEU A 13 22.25 11.70 10.28
CA LEU A 13 23.27 12.65 9.81
C LEU A 13 22.68 14.00 9.39
N LEU A 14 21.48 14.00 8.79
CA LEU A 14 20.77 15.19 8.35
C LEU A 14 19.93 15.86 9.46
N GLY A 15 19.95 15.36 10.69
CA GLY A 15 19.12 15.86 11.79
C GLY A 15 17.61 15.68 11.56
N LEU A 16 17.23 14.77 10.66
CA LEU A 16 15.82 14.46 10.39
C LEU A 16 15.27 13.58 11.52
N PRO A 17 13.99 13.76 11.91
CA PRO A 17 13.36 12.91 12.91
C PRO A 17 13.38 11.44 12.45
N GLU A 18 13.27 10.48 13.37
CA GLU A 18 13.11 9.08 12.97
C GLU A 18 11.88 8.94 12.07
N ALA A 19 12.00 8.14 11.00
CA ALA A 19 10.86 7.88 10.15
C ALA A 19 9.85 7.05 10.97
N PRO A 20 8.60 7.50 11.13
CA PRO A 20 7.61 6.68 11.82
C PRO A 20 7.49 5.36 11.06
N ALA A 21 7.39 4.26 11.82
CA ALA A 21 7.03 2.97 11.24
C ALA A 21 5.76 3.18 10.41
N ARG A 22 5.84 2.95 9.09
CA ARG A 22 4.70 3.15 8.21
C ARG A 22 3.63 2.13 8.58
N THR A 23 2.59 2.56 9.28
CA THR A 23 1.39 1.75 9.45
C THR A 23 0.80 1.51 8.06
N PRO A 24 0.68 0.26 7.59
CA PRO A 24 0.05 0.00 6.32
C PRO A 24 -1.37 0.53 6.34
N ALA A 25 -1.76 1.21 5.26
CA ALA A 25 -3.13 1.69 5.13
C ALA A 25 -4.09 0.49 5.25
N PRO A 26 -5.22 0.62 5.98
CA PRO A 26 -6.17 -0.47 6.14
C PRO A 26 -6.83 -0.90 4.83
N TRP A 27 -6.78 -0.02 3.82
CA TRP A 27 -7.42 -0.19 2.52
C TRP A 27 -6.50 0.18 1.37
N ALA A 28 -6.66 -0.51 0.25
CA ALA A 28 -6.00 -0.19 -1.00
C ALA A 28 -6.98 -0.27 -2.17
N VAL A 29 -6.89 0.68 -3.11
CA VAL A 29 -7.58 0.64 -4.41
C VAL A 29 -6.55 0.49 -5.51
N ARG A 30 -6.74 -0.48 -6.41
CA ARG A 30 -5.82 -0.80 -7.51
C ARG A 30 -6.61 -1.33 -8.71
N LYS A 31 -6.11 -1.10 -9.91
CA LYS A 31 -6.68 -1.71 -11.12
C LYS A 31 -6.23 -3.16 -11.24
N ILE A 32 -7.17 -4.07 -11.45
CA ILE A 32 -6.92 -5.51 -11.64
C ILE A 32 -6.39 -5.71 -13.06
N ARG A 33 -5.24 -6.38 -13.17
CA ARG A 33 -4.52 -6.56 -14.45
C ARG A 33 -4.62 -7.97 -15.03
N VAL A 34 -5.09 -8.94 -14.26
CA VAL A 34 -5.10 -10.36 -14.61
C VAL A 34 -6.32 -11.05 -14.01
N GLY A 35 -6.75 -12.16 -14.62
CA GLY A 35 -7.92 -12.93 -14.19
C GLY A 35 -9.25 -12.40 -14.75
N ASP A 36 -10.35 -12.96 -14.26
CA ASP A 36 -11.70 -12.71 -14.78
C ASP A 36 -12.18 -11.27 -14.57
N ASP A 37 -11.72 -10.61 -13.50
CA ASP A 37 -12.03 -9.20 -13.20
C ASP A 37 -11.02 -8.21 -13.82
N CYS A 38 -10.23 -8.63 -14.81
CA CYS A 38 -9.26 -7.74 -15.47
C CYS A 38 -9.94 -6.48 -16.03
N GLY A 39 -9.32 -5.32 -15.82
CA GLY A 39 -9.86 -4.03 -16.24
C GLY A 39 -10.70 -3.32 -15.17
N ARG A 40 -11.19 -4.05 -14.17
CA ARG A 40 -11.96 -3.51 -13.03
C ARG A 40 -11.04 -2.94 -11.95
N TRP A 41 -11.61 -2.12 -11.08
CA TRP A 41 -10.99 -1.58 -9.88
C TRP A 41 -11.30 -2.46 -8.69
N GLY A 42 -10.28 -3.01 -8.05
CA GLY A 42 -10.44 -3.77 -6.82
C GLY A 42 -10.33 -2.87 -5.59
N VAL A 43 -11.00 -3.28 -4.51
CA VAL A 43 -10.81 -2.77 -3.16
C VAL A 43 -10.24 -3.89 -2.31
N TRP A 44 -9.08 -3.66 -1.71
CA TRP A 44 -8.44 -4.62 -0.83
C TRP A 44 -8.39 -4.12 0.61
N ARG A 45 -8.55 -5.06 1.54
CA ARG A 45 -8.42 -4.81 2.98
C ARG A 45 -7.14 -5.45 3.51
N TYR A 46 -6.40 -4.69 4.33
CA TYR A 46 -5.25 -5.21 5.07
C TYR A 46 -5.71 -6.12 6.22
N THR A 47 -5.17 -7.35 6.31
CA THR A 47 -5.60 -8.34 7.31
C THR A 47 -4.66 -8.53 8.50
N GLY A 48 -3.56 -7.76 8.58
CA GLY A 48 -2.74 -7.70 9.80
C GLY A 48 -1.73 -8.83 10.03
N CYS A 49 -1.67 -9.86 9.18
CA CYS A 49 -0.65 -10.91 9.31
C CYS A 49 0.70 -10.47 8.73
N ALA A 50 1.79 -11.14 9.15
CA ALA A 50 3.21 -10.79 8.93
C ALA A 50 3.71 -10.74 7.45
N ALA A 51 2.81 -10.74 6.48
CA ALA A 51 3.08 -10.45 5.07
C ALA A 51 2.05 -9.41 4.62
N PRO A 52 2.31 -8.54 3.62
CA PRO A 52 1.37 -7.53 3.16
C PRO A 52 0.18 -8.18 2.41
N MET A 53 -0.62 -8.97 3.13
CA MET A 53 -1.72 -9.73 2.60
C MET A 53 -2.95 -8.82 2.60
N HIS A 54 -3.11 -8.19 1.44
CA HIS A 54 -4.31 -7.46 1.09
C HIS A 54 -5.29 -8.46 0.49
N VAL A 55 -6.45 -8.63 1.10
CA VAL A 55 -7.51 -9.51 0.58
C VAL A 55 -8.46 -8.67 -0.27
N LEU A 56 -8.76 -9.12 -1.48
CA LEU A 56 -9.73 -8.47 -2.37
C LEU A 56 -11.12 -8.62 -1.76
N VAL A 57 -11.79 -7.50 -1.53
CA VAL A 57 -13.13 -7.44 -0.89
C VAL A 57 -14.23 -7.21 -1.92
N ALA A 58 -13.96 -6.39 -2.94
CA ALA A 58 -14.93 -6.05 -3.97
C ALA A 58 -14.24 -5.56 -5.26
N THR A 59 -14.95 -5.68 -6.39
CA THR A 59 -14.54 -5.15 -7.70
C THR A 59 -15.59 -4.19 -8.24
N TYR A 60 -15.13 -3.18 -8.99
CA TYR A 60 -15.95 -2.09 -9.51
C TYR A 60 -15.52 -1.72 -10.92
N ASP A 61 -16.45 -1.23 -11.75
CA ASP A 61 -16.13 -0.91 -13.15
C ASP A 61 -15.39 0.42 -13.29
N ASN A 62 -15.52 1.31 -12.29
CA ASN A 62 -14.88 2.62 -12.28
C ASN A 62 -14.22 2.91 -10.92
N TRP A 63 -13.26 3.83 -10.93
CA TRP A 63 -12.51 4.22 -9.72
C TRP A 63 -13.35 4.99 -8.69
N PRO A 64 -14.23 5.95 -9.09
CA PRO A 64 -15.08 6.66 -8.13
C PRO A 64 -15.90 5.74 -7.23
N ASP A 65 -16.52 4.70 -7.79
CA ASP A 65 -17.31 3.75 -7.01
C ASP A 65 -16.43 2.95 -6.04
N ALA A 66 -15.24 2.55 -6.47
CA ALA A 66 -14.27 1.84 -5.65
C ALA A 66 -13.80 2.69 -4.44
N ILE A 67 -13.50 3.98 -4.63
CA ILE A 67 -12.95 4.82 -3.55
C ILE A 67 -14.03 5.29 -2.56
N THR A 68 -15.28 5.46 -3.00
CA THR A 68 -16.36 5.94 -2.13
C THR A 68 -16.68 4.94 -1.02
N ARG A 69 -16.33 3.66 -1.21
CA ARG A 69 -16.59 2.55 -0.30
C ARG A 69 -15.52 2.33 0.77
N ILE A 70 -14.44 3.10 0.77
CA ILE A 70 -13.29 2.97 1.69
C ILE A 70 -13.39 3.93 2.90
N ARG A 71 -14.54 4.57 3.10
CA ARG A 71 -14.76 5.50 4.22
C ARG A 71 -14.76 4.82 5.59
#